data_AF-A0A150RNV4-F1
#
_entry.id   AF-A0A150RNV4-F1
#
_cell.length_a   1.000
_cell.length_b   1.000
_cell.length_c   1.000
_cell.angle_alpha   90.00
_cell.angle_beta   90.00
_cell.angle_gamma   90.00
#
_symmetry.space_group_name_H-M   'P 1'
#
loop_
_entity.id
_entity.type
_entity.pdbx_description
1 polymer ?
#
loop_
_entity_poly.entity_id
_entity_poly.type
_entity_poly.pdbx_seq_one_letter_code
_entity_poly.pdbx_strand_id
1 'polypeptide(L)'
;MTTGIRRSIYFLQQEYERGNTKPLEDVLFAWRGIQQLDPHEWRSFFALGGLHGEPFLLRRAVDRLPPEDTYAYWGGYCNHGNILFPTWHRAYLHCVEKALQSIVPGVMLPFWDETDDYSLHHGVPAVFTQATVDLPSYGLMGIQNPLRSFTLPISVSDNYWQDQNASADEARPYYKRAGYTTVRYPLSGLVGNFGDSELTYAHNQKYPDPKTNDALLNNNIVAWLNGPEPEDPPPPEGASIYASYRACLFAPNYTVFSNTTSAAAWNGAIPSSLANVVPLEAPHNDLHMAVGGFDAPQIVAGNMGLVSGSNGDMGENNTSSFDPIFFFHHCNIDRMFWLWQKLHGQTRTLEVADDMTAYPGTSSSDSQGPIPGVAPGTRLTLDGTALKPFRNPLTSEPYVSTDCVDIENQLGYTYGPGSFDDLSLDEQPGAAAVKPGFSTRKLMVRGVDRALFQGSFLLTAHATVTDDGGKIRQYYLGYHSVFSRYSVSSCANCRAHLEVIAHFSLRSMQEDEVDRATFTVKVHHRGSVLPAGLKTVLKVRG
;
A
#
# COMPACT_ATOMS: atom_id res chain seq x y z
N MET A 1 9.69 31.01 9.53
CA MET A 1 10.44 29.77 9.84
C MET A 1 11.03 29.27 8.54
N THR A 2 12.22 28.68 8.54
CA THR A 2 12.81 28.05 7.35
C THR A 2 12.08 26.74 7.05
N THR A 3 11.62 26.56 5.80
CA THR A 3 10.98 25.32 5.34
C THR A 3 11.93 24.13 5.51
N GLY A 4 11.49 23.09 6.22
CA GLY A 4 12.25 21.85 6.38
C GLY A 4 12.32 21.07 5.06
N ILE A 5 13.35 20.23 4.90
CA ILE A 5 13.55 19.43 3.68
C ILE A 5 13.55 17.96 4.05
N ARG A 6 12.52 17.21 3.63
CA ARG A 6 12.54 15.75 3.65
C ARG A 6 13.45 15.25 2.55
N ARG A 7 14.46 14.45 2.88
CA ARG A 7 15.48 13.94 1.95
C ARG A 7 15.33 12.44 1.75
N SER A 8 15.90 11.90 0.68
CA SER A 8 16.02 10.44 0.50
C SER A 8 16.81 9.84 1.66
N ILE A 9 16.30 8.77 2.26
CA ILE A 9 17.00 8.02 3.30
C ILE A 9 18.29 7.38 2.76
N TYR A 10 18.31 6.98 1.49
CA TYR A 10 19.51 6.46 0.83
C TYR A 10 20.57 7.55 0.71
N PHE A 11 20.17 8.78 0.36
CA PHE A 11 21.08 9.93 0.38
C PHE A 11 21.68 10.15 1.78
N LEU A 12 20.88 10.07 2.85
CA LEU A 12 21.40 10.19 4.22
C LEU A 12 22.36 9.04 4.58
N GLN A 13 22.12 7.83 4.07
CA GLN A 13 23.04 6.69 4.23
C GLN A 13 24.37 6.92 3.53
N GLN A 14 24.35 7.43 2.29
CA GLN A 14 25.58 7.77 1.57
C GLN A 14 26.39 8.86 2.28
N GLU A 15 25.72 9.87 2.84
CA GLU A 15 26.38 10.91 3.64
C GLU A 15 27.04 10.32 4.90
N TYR A 16 26.35 9.39 5.58
CA TYR A 16 26.91 8.68 6.73
C TYR A 16 28.17 7.89 6.35
N GLU A 17 28.12 7.13 5.26
CA GLU A 17 29.26 6.36 4.74
C GLU A 17 30.45 7.24 4.33
N ARG A 18 30.20 8.49 3.95
CA ARG A 18 31.22 9.50 3.61
C ARG A 18 31.73 10.29 4.82
N GLY A 19 31.25 9.98 6.02
CA GLY A 19 31.69 10.61 7.28
C GLY A 19 30.83 11.79 7.74
N ASN A 20 29.81 12.21 6.98
CA ASN A 20 28.78 13.14 7.45
C ASN A 20 27.66 12.35 8.14
N THR A 21 27.94 11.88 9.36
CA THR A 21 27.10 10.89 10.04
C THR A 21 25.85 11.49 10.69
N LYS A 22 25.96 12.71 11.22
CA LYS A 22 24.93 13.34 12.05
C LYS A 22 23.51 13.32 11.47
N PRO A 23 23.26 13.62 10.17
CA PRO A 23 21.90 13.63 9.62
C PRO A 23 21.17 12.29 9.74
N LEU A 24 21.84 11.17 9.42
CA LEU A 24 21.24 9.84 9.58
C LEU A 24 21.14 9.46 11.05
N GLU A 25 22.13 9.82 11.86
CA GLU A 25 22.10 9.55 13.30
C GLU A 25 20.93 10.24 14.00
N ASP A 26 20.62 11.49 13.64
CA ASP A 26 19.48 12.25 14.17
C ASP A 26 18.15 11.54 13.86
N VAL A 27 18.01 10.99 12.66
CA VAL A 27 16.85 10.16 12.29
C VAL A 27 16.80 8.91 13.17
N LEU A 28 17.86 8.10 13.19
CA LEU A 28 17.91 6.86 13.97
C LEU A 28 17.67 7.10 15.46
N PHE A 29 18.24 8.15 16.03
CA PHE A 29 18.06 8.52 17.44
C PHE A 29 16.63 8.96 17.74
N ALA A 30 16.02 9.77 16.86
CA ALA A 30 14.62 10.18 17.01
C ALA A 30 13.66 8.99 16.99
N TRP A 31 13.86 8.07 16.03
CA TRP A 31 13.08 6.84 15.91
C TRP A 31 13.21 5.94 17.14
N ARG A 32 14.44 5.72 17.60
CA ARG A 32 14.71 5.02 18.87
C ARG A 32 13.98 5.68 20.04
N GLY A 33 13.97 7.01 20.10
CA GLY A 33 13.33 7.77 21.18
C GLY A 33 11.83 7.55 21.24
N ILE A 34 11.11 7.69 20.12
CA ILE A 34 9.65 7.51 20.11
C ILE A 34 9.24 6.05 20.36
N GLN A 35 10.08 5.08 20.00
CA GLN A 35 9.87 3.65 20.29
C GLN A 35 10.05 3.31 21.78
N GLN A 36 10.75 4.14 22.54
CA GLN A 36 11.02 3.94 23.98
C GLN A 36 10.06 4.71 24.90
N LEU A 37 9.20 5.56 24.36
CA LEU A 37 8.16 6.24 25.13
C LEU A 37 7.13 5.24 25.67
N ASP A 38 6.44 5.63 26.74
CA ASP A 38 5.31 4.84 27.27
C ASP A 38 4.28 4.61 26.16
N PRO A 39 3.80 3.37 25.92
CA PRO A 39 2.86 3.08 24.84
C PRO A 39 1.52 3.82 24.95
N HIS A 40 1.18 4.40 26.10
CA HIS A 40 -0.01 5.24 26.28
C HIS A 40 0.25 6.72 25.98
N GLU A 41 1.51 7.15 25.79
CA GLU A 41 1.80 8.47 25.26
C GLU A 41 1.41 8.52 23.79
N TRP A 42 0.62 9.53 23.41
CA TRP A 42 0.09 9.70 22.04
C TRP A 42 1.17 9.76 20.96
N ARG A 43 2.37 10.21 21.34
CA ARG A 43 3.55 10.38 20.48
C ARG A 43 4.50 9.17 20.51
N SER A 44 4.18 8.13 21.28
CA SER A 44 4.93 6.88 21.23
C SER A 44 4.73 6.21 19.87
N PHE A 45 5.73 5.47 19.42
CA PHE A 45 5.62 4.74 18.16
C PHE A 45 4.47 3.72 18.18
N PHE A 46 4.22 3.10 19.34
CA PHE A 46 3.08 2.20 19.52
C PHE A 46 1.74 2.91 19.34
N ALA A 47 1.53 4.06 19.99
CA ALA A 47 0.29 4.82 19.86
C ALA A 47 0.10 5.37 18.44
N LEU A 48 1.19 5.84 17.81
CA LEU A 48 1.17 6.34 16.44
C LEU A 48 0.81 5.23 15.45
N GLY A 49 1.52 4.08 15.50
CA GLY A 49 1.18 2.90 14.68
C GLY A 49 -0.26 2.44 14.91
N GLY A 50 -0.75 2.53 16.14
CA GLY A 50 -2.14 2.22 16.49
C GLY A 50 -3.20 3.08 15.79
N LEU A 51 -2.84 4.23 15.20
CA LEU A 51 -3.79 5.09 14.50
C LEU A 51 -4.24 4.51 13.15
N HIS A 52 -3.37 3.75 12.48
CA HIS A 52 -3.63 3.24 11.14
C HIS A 52 -4.71 2.16 11.16
N GLY A 53 -4.47 1.12 11.95
CA GLY A 53 -5.27 -0.09 12.00
C GLY A 53 -5.54 -0.53 13.43
N GLU A 54 -4.89 -1.61 13.85
CA GLU A 54 -5.04 -2.17 15.19
C GLU A 54 -4.25 -1.35 16.23
N PRO A 55 -4.75 -1.20 17.47
CA PRO A 55 -6.00 -1.78 18.00
C PRO A 55 -7.25 -1.05 17.50
N PHE A 56 -8.27 -1.82 17.09
CA PHE A 56 -9.48 -1.34 16.46
C PHE A 56 -10.52 -0.81 17.44
N LEU A 57 -11.25 0.22 17.01
CA LEU A 57 -12.52 0.65 17.59
C LEU A 57 -13.68 -0.08 16.91
N LEU A 58 -14.12 -1.17 17.55
CA LEU A 58 -15.18 -2.03 17.03
C LEU A 58 -16.57 -1.39 17.06
N ARG A 59 -17.43 -1.78 16.11
CA ARG A 59 -18.85 -1.42 16.06
C ARG A 59 -19.71 -2.63 16.44
N ARG A 60 -19.74 -2.95 17.74
CA ARG A 60 -20.44 -4.14 18.28
C ARG A 60 -21.91 -4.28 17.85
N ALA A 61 -22.60 -3.17 17.59
CA ALA A 61 -23.97 -3.23 17.07
C ALA A 61 -24.02 -3.79 15.63
N VAL A 62 -23.06 -3.42 14.78
CA VAL A 62 -22.91 -3.90 13.40
C VAL A 62 -22.44 -5.36 13.38
N ASP A 63 -21.50 -5.71 14.27
CA ASP A 63 -20.96 -7.08 14.39
C ASP A 63 -22.03 -8.10 14.78
N ARG A 64 -23.13 -7.65 15.39
CA ARG A 64 -24.27 -8.48 15.84
C ARG A 64 -25.44 -8.49 14.85
N LEU A 65 -25.37 -7.70 13.77
CA LEU A 65 -26.40 -7.74 12.74
C LEU A 65 -26.37 -9.10 12.02
N PRO A 66 -27.53 -9.60 11.59
CA PRO A 66 -27.57 -10.81 10.79
C PRO A 66 -26.84 -10.58 9.44
N PRO A 67 -26.37 -11.65 8.76
CA PRO A 67 -25.57 -11.54 7.54
C PRO A 67 -26.22 -10.71 6.41
N GLU A 68 -27.54 -10.62 6.38
CA GLU A 68 -28.30 -9.79 5.43
C GLU A 68 -28.20 -8.27 5.68
N ASP A 69 -27.94 -7.86 6.93
CA ASP A 69 -28.02 -6.47 7.39
C ASP A 69 -26.66 -5.90 7.84
N THR A 70 -25.66 -6.75 8.08
CA THR A 70 -24.31 -6.29 8.47
C THR A 70 -23.65 -5.47 7.35
N TYR A 71 -22.49 -4.84 7.60
CA TYR A 71 -21.74 -4.16 6.55
C TYR A 71 -20.26 -4.03 6.94
N ALA A 72 -19.38 -3.92 5.94
CA ALA A 72 -17.95 -3.73 6.17
C ALA A 72 -17.68 -2.34 6.76
N TYR A 73 -16.82 -2.26 7.77
CA TYR A 73 -16.30 -1.01 8.34
C TYR A 73 -14.84 -1.18 8.73
N TRP A 74 -14.11 -0.06 8.86
CA TRP A 74 -12.73 -0.05 9.34
C TRP A 74 -12.67 0.42 10.79
N GLY A 75 -11.95 -0.32 11.64
CA GLY A 75 -11.82 -0.01 13.07
C GLY A 75 -10.66 0.93 13.40
N GLY A 76 -9.73 1.12 12.46
CA GLY A 76 -8.64 2.09 12.55
C GLY A 76 -9.04 3.40 11.86
N TYR A 77 -8.12 4.37 11.81
CA TYR A 77 -8.42 5.69 11.23
C TYR A 77 -7.94 5.88 9.79
N CYS A 78 -7.09 5.00 9.26
CA CYS A 78 -6.58 5.15 7.90
C CYS A 78 -7.69 5.16 6.86
N ASN A 79 -7.45 5.83 5.74
CA ASN A 79 -8.39 5.92 4.62
C ASN A 79 -7.80 5.21 3.40
N HIS A 80 -8.49 4.18 2.90
CA HIS A 80 -8.15 3.43 1.69
C HIS A 80 -9.36 3.31 0.75
N GLY A 81 -9.10 3.23 -0.54
CA GLY A 81 -10.10 3.14 -1.61
C GLY A 81 -11.06 4.33 -1.64
N ASN A 82 -10.61 5.50 -1.16
CA ASN A 82 -11.41 6.72 -1.16
C ASN A 82 -10.53 7.96 -1.32
N ILE A 83 -11.16 9.10 -1.65
CA ILE A 83 -10.46 10.36 -1.96
C ILE A 83 -9.62 10.94 -0.82
N LEU A 84 -9.75 10.45 0.40
CA LEU A 84 -8.98 10.94 1.55
C LEU A 84 -7.66 10.19 1.71
N PHE A 85 -7.39 9.14 0.93
CA PHE A 85 -6.15 8.34 1.01
C PHE A 85 -4.88 9.21 1.03
N PRO A 86 -4.60 10.09 0.03
CA PRO A 86 -3.35 10.85 0.03
C PRO A 86 -3.26 11.83 1.21
N THR A 87 -4.36 12.55 1.49
CA THR A 87 -4.37 13.63 2.48
C THR A 87 -4.37 13.12 3.92
N TRP A 88 -5.00 11.99 4.20
CA TRP A 88 -4.97 11.37 5.52
C TRP A 88 -3.55 10.90 5.85
N HIS A 89 -2.89 10.22 4.91
CA HIS A 89 -1.51 9.76 5.10
C HIS A 89 -0.52 10.93 5.20
N ARG A 90 -0.72 12.02 4.46
CA ARG A 90 0.05 13.27 4.64
C ARG A 90 -0.07 13.83 6.06
N ALA A 91 -1.29 13.96 6.58
CA ALA A 91 -1.53 14.42 7.95
C ALA A 91 -0.91 13.46 8.99
N TYR A 92 -0.98 12.15 8.73
CA TYR A 92 -0.38 11.13 9.58
C TYR A 92 1.16 11.26 9.66
N LEU A 93 1.83 11.41 8.51
CA LEU A 93 3.29 11.63 8.46
C LEU A 93 3.69 12.92 9.17
N HIS A 94 2.90 13.97 9.02
CA HIS A 94 3.16 15.22 9.74
C HIS A 94 3.09 15.02 11.26
N CYS A 95 2.10 14.26 11.75
CA CYS A 95 1.99 13.90 13.17
C CYS A 95 3.23 13.11 13.66
N VAL A 96 3.67 12.11 12.90
CA VAL A 96 4.84 11.29 13.22
C VAL A 96 6.12 12.12 13.21
N GLU A 97 6.29 13.00 12.24
CA GLU A 97 7.43 13.92 12.17
C GLU A 97 7.46 14.85 13.38
N LYS A 98 6.31 15.33 13.89
CA LYS A 98 6.25 16.10 15.15
C LYS A 98 6.65 15.26 16.37
N ALA A 99 6.30 13.98 16.41
CA ALA A 99 6.76 13.08 17.47
C ALA A 99 8.28 12.88 17.42
N LEU A 100 8.86 12.65 16.23
CA LEU A 100 10.31 12.57 16.02
C LEU A 100 11.00 13.87 16.44
N GLN A 101 10.45 15.02 16.06
CA GLN A 101 10.96 16.35 16.43
C GLN A 101 10.90 16.62 17.94
N SER A 102 10.04 15.91 18.67
CA SER A 102 9.99 15.99 20.14
C SER A 102 11.17 15.27 20.82
N ILE A 103 11.86 14.39 20.09
CA ILE A 103 13.11 13.74 20.53
C ILE A 103 14.32 14.50 20.00
N VAL A 104 14.36 14.80 18.69
CA VAL A 104 15.45 15.54 18.04
C VAL A 104 14.88 16.77 17.33
N PRO A 105 14.99 17.97 17.93
CA PRO A 105 14.44 19.19 17.35
C PRO A 105 14.94 19.44 15.92
N GLY A 106 14.02 19.66 14.99
CA GLY A 106 14.33 19.98 13.59
C GLY A 106 14.66 18.77 12.70
N VAL A 107 14.62 17.53 13.22
CA VAL A 107 14.73 16.33 12.37
C VAL A 107 13.57 16.29 11.37
N MET A 108 13.86 15.87 10.15
CA MET A 108 12.88 15.70 9.07
C MET A 108 12.68 14.22 8.79
N LEU A 109 11.46 13.78 8.54
CA LEU A 109 11.15 12.41 8.14
C LEU A 109 11.66 12.18 6.71
N PRO A 110 12.68 11.33 6.48
CA PRO A 110 13.15 11.08 5.13
C PRO A 110 12.19 10.13 4.39
N PHE A 111 12.25 10.15 3.06
CA PHE A 111 11.51 9.22 2.20
C PHE A 111 12.41 8.09 1.72
N TRP A 112 11.84 6.90 1.53
CA TRP A 112 12.48 5.85 0.74
C TRP A 112 12.14 6.09 -0.73
N ASP A 113 13.11 6.55 -1.53
CA ASP A 113 12.89 6.66 -2.97
C ASP A 113 12.85 5.28 -3.62
N GLU A 114 11.64 4.74 -3.79
CA GLU A 114 11.42 3.38 -4.29
C GLU A 114 11.72 3.22 -5.78
N THR A 115 11.98 4.33 -6.47
CA THR A 115 12.14 4.38 -7.93
C THR A 115 13.43 5.05 -8.34
N ASP A 116 14.36 5.25 -7.40
CA ASP A 116 15.72 5.63 -7.72
C ASP A 116 16.53 4.44 -8.26
N ASP A 117 17.68 4.75 -8.84
CA ASP A 117 18.58 3.75 -9.43
C ASP A 117 19.04 2.71 -8.38
N TYR A 118 19.22 3.11 -7.13
CA TYR A 118 19.64 2.19 -6.08
C TYR A 118 18.56 1.15 -5.82
N SER A 119 17.31 1.56 -5.58
CA SER A 119 16.21 0.65 -5.26
C SER A 119 15.85 -0.26 -6.42
N LEU A 120 15.91 0.24 -7.65
CA LEU A 120 15.72 -0.57 -8.85
C LEU A 120 16.73 -1.72 -8.98
N HIS A 121 17.94 -1.58 -8.42
CA HIS A 121 18.98 -2.60 -8.53
C HIS A 121 19.26 -3.37 -7.24
N HIS A 122 18.89 -2.83 -6.07
CA HIS A 122 19.30 -3.35 -4.77
C HIS A 122 18.15 -3.53 -3.76
N GLY A 123 16.93 -3.10 -4.07
CA GLY A 123 15.78 -3.19 -3.17
C GLY A 123 15.78 -2.09 -2.11
N VAL A 124 15.65 -2.43 -0.83
CA VAL A 124 15.62 -1.44 0.25
C VAL A 124 17.03 -0.95 0.59
N PRO A 125 17.21 0.35 0.95
CA PRO A 125 18.45 0.84 1.56
C PRO A 125 18.87 -0.01 2.77
N ALA A 126 20.18 -0.25 2.92
CA ALA A 126 20.74 -1.13 3.94
C ALA A 126 20.36 -0.71 5.37
N VAL A 127 20.07 0.57 5.60
CA VAL A 127 19.56 1.07 6.88
C VAL A 127 18.26 0.39 7.33
N PHE A 128 17.48 -0.21 6.43
CA PHE A 128 16.27 -0.94 6.79
C PHE A 128 16.49 -2.43 7.10
N THR A 129 17.65 -2.98 6.76
CA THR A 129 17.97 -4.41 6.93
C THR A 129 19.11 -4.67 7.90
N GLN A 130 19.98 -3.70 8.17
CA GLN A 130 21.07 -3.89 9.15
C GLN A 130 20.53 -4.17 10.55
N ALA A 131 21.10 -5.17 11.24
CA ALA A 131 20.68 -5.56 12.59
C ALA A 131 21.03 -4.50 13.64
N THR A 132 22.20 -3.90 13.49
CA THR A 132 22.74 -2.93 14.44
C THR A 132 23.22 -1.69 13.73
N VAL A 133 23.23 -0.56 14.45
CA VAL A 133 23.72 0.74 13.96
C VAL A 133 24.61 1.41 14.99
N ASP A 134 25.48 2.29 14.50
CA ASP A 134 26.35 3.14 15.30
C ASP A 134 25.85 4.58 15.24
N LEU A 135 25.74 5.23 16.39
CA LEU A 135 25.37 6.63 16.56
C LEU A 135 26.46 7.36 17.38
N PRO A 136 27.65 7.59 16.81
CA PRO A 136 28.78 8.18 17.54
C PRO A 136 28.50 9.60 18.06
N SER A 137 27.71 10.40 17.35
CA SER A 137 27.27 11.74 17.79
C SER A 137 26.45 11.70 19.09
N TYR A 138 25.87 10.54 19.39
CA TYR A 138 25.10 10.27 20.62
C TYR A 138 25.83 9.35 21.60
N GLY A 139 27.08 8.95 21.31
CA GLY A 139 27.86 8.05 22.16
C GLY A 139 27.32 6.62 22.24
N LEU A 140 26.58 6.15 21.23
CA LEU A 140 25.95 4.82 21.20
C LEU A 140 26.53 3.97 20.07
N MET A 141 27.12 2.82 20.37
CA MET A 141 27.69 1.90 19.39
C MET A 141 26.97 0.55 19.44
N GLY A 142 26.78 -0.09 18.29
CA GLY A 142 26.23 -1.43 18.16
C GLY A 142 24.80 -1.58 18.68
N ILE A 143 23.99 -0.51 18.67
CA ILE A 143 22.61 -0.57 19.16
C ILE A 143 21.74 -1.33 18.17
N GLN A 144 20.66 -1.95 18.65
CA GLN A 144 19.64 -2.51 17.76
C GLN A 144 19.08 -1.41 16.85
N ASN A 145 18.96 -1.70 15.56
CA ASN A 145 18.50 -0.75 14.57
C ASN A 145 16.98 -0.48 14.73
N PRO A 146 16.57 0.74 15.11
CA PRO A 146 15.15 1.05 15.30
C PRO A 146 14.35 1.05 13.99
N LEU A 147 14.99 1.03 12.82
CA LEU A 147 14.31 1.01 11.52
C LEU A 147 14.15 -0.40 10.92
N ARG A 148 14.79 -1.41 11.52
CA ARG A 148 14.70 -2.79 11.02
C ARG A 148 13.35 -3.41 11.35
N SER A 149 12.89 -3.24 12.59
CA SER A 149 11.64 -3.78 13.09
C SER A 149 11.25 -3.08 14.39
N PHE A 150 10.05 -3.35 14.88
CA PHE A 150 9.57 -2.87 16.17
C PHE A 150 9.06 -4.02 17.02
N THR A 151 9.44 -4.02 18.30
CA THR A 151 8.93 -4.98 19.29
C THR A 151 7.79 -4.33 20.08
N LEU A 152 6.61 -4.95 20.07
CA LEU A 152 5.43 -4.43 20.76
C LEU A 152 5.66 -4.40 22.28
N PRO A 153 5.56 -3.23 22.94
CA PRO A 153 5.74 -3.11 24.39
C PRO A 153 4.54 -3.68 25.17
N ILE A 154 3.36 -3.69 24.56
CA ILE A 154 2.12 -4.28 25.09
C ILE A 154 1.44 -5.10 23.99
N SER A 155 0.52 -5.98 24.39
CA SER A 155 -0.26 -6.74 23.41
C SER A 155 -1.18 -5.82 22.63
N VAL A 156 -1.26 -6.04 21.32
CA VAL A 156 -2.35 -5.54 20.48
C VAL A 156 -3.48 -6.56 20.55
N SER A 157 -4.62 -6.12 21.05
CA SER A 157 -5.81 -6.95 21.20
C SER A 157 -7.03 -6.05 21.16
N ASP A 158 -8.02 -6.43 20.34
CA ASP A 158 -9.31 -5.76 20.35
C ASP A 158 -10.17 -6.37 21.47
N ASN A 159 -10.55 -5.57 22.47
CA ASN A 159 -11.17 -5.99 23.74
C ASN A 159 -12.26 -7.10 23.65
N TYR A 160 -11.86 -8.39 23.70
CA TYR A 160 -11.65 -9.23 24.90
C TYR A 160 -12.87 -9.46 25.86
N TRP A 161 -14.03 -9.86 25.31
CA TRP A 161 -14.99 -10.76 26.02
C TRP A 161 -15.23 -12.07 25.27
N GLN A 162 -15.07 -12.07 23.93
CA GLN A 162 -14.91 -13.31 23.15
C GLN A 162 -13.50 -13.86 23.35
N ASP A 163 -12.44 -13.08 23.19
CA ASP A 163 -11.08 -13.59 23.36
C ASP A 163 -10.67 -14.03 24.81
N GLN A 164 -11.47 -13.77 25.85
CA GLN A 164 -11.28 -14.43 27.18
C GLN A 164 -11.93 -15.82 27.23
N ASN A 165 -13.04 -16.00 26.51
CA ASN A 165 -13.98 -17.13 26.63
C ASN A 165 -14.08 -17.99 25.37
N ALA A 166 -13.43 -17.55 24.29
CA ALA A 166 -13.20 -18.24 23.05
C ALA A 166 -12.33 -19.45 23.35
N SER A 167 -12.76 -20.64 22.92
CA SER A 167 -11.92 -21.84 22.98
C SER A 167 -10.60 -21.56 22.24
N ALA A 168 -9.56 -22.34 22.57
CA ALA A 168 -8.26 -22.22 21.89
C ALA A 168 -8.35 -22.38 20.35
N ASP A 169 -9.49 -22.86 19.85
CA ASP A 169 -9.80 -23.14 18.45
C ASP A 169 -10.50 -21.96 17.72
N GLU A 170 -10.90 -20.89 18.42
CA GLU A 170 -11.51 -19.71 17.80
C GLU A 170 -10.43 -18.74 17.28
N ALA A 171 -10.50 -18.42 15.98
CA ALA A 171 -9.52 -17.58 15.30
C ALA A 171 -9.53 -16.14 15.84
N ARG A 172 -8.38 -15.68 16.32
CA ARG A 172 -8.15 -14.28 16.73
C ARG A 172 -7.18 -13.59 15.77
N PRO A 173 -7.59 -13.26 14.54
CA PRO A 173 -6.66 -12.72 13.54
C PRO A 173 -6.02 -11.37 13.94
N TYR A 174 -6.57 -10.69 14.96
CA TYR A 174 -6.19 -9.34 15.41
C TYR A 174 -5.47 -9.32 16.76
N TYR A 175 -4.90 -10.45 17.18
CA TYR A 175 -4.13 -10.54 18.42
C TYR A 175 -2.63 -10.64 18.12
N LYS A 176 -1.84 -9.75 18.71
CA LYS A 176 -0.38 -9.89 18.79
C LYS A 176 0.08 -9.66 20.22
N ARG A 177 0.76 -10.64 20.79
CA ARG A 177 1.26 -10.58 22.18
C ARG A 177 2.35 -9.53 22.36
N ALA A 178 2.44 -8.95 23.56
CA ALA A 178 3.61 -8.18 23.98
C ALA A 178 4.91 -8.96 23.72
N GLY A 179 5.94 -8.28 23.24
CA GLY A 179 7.20 -8.89 22.82
C GLY A 179 7.21 -9.47 21.40
N TYR A 180 6.07 -9.46 20.69
CA TYR A 180 6.06 -9.70 19.25
C TYR A 180 6.92 -8.65 18.53
N THR A 181 7.74 -9.07 17.58
CA THR A 181 8.56 -8.18 16.75
C THR A 181 8.05 -8.24 15.32
N THR A 182 7.85 -7.09 14.68
CA THR A 182 7.39 -7.03 13.30
C THR A 182 8.33 -7.74 12.36
N VAL A 183 7.77 -8.35 11.32
CA VAL A 183 8.52 -9.11 10.31
C VAL A 183 8.09 -8.75 8.90
N ARG A 184 9.05 -8.87 7.97
CA ARG A 184 8.86 -8.65 6.53
C ARG A 184 9.03 -9.99 5.79
N TYR A 185 8.75 -10.00 4.50
CA TYR A 185 9.06 -11.12 3.62
C TYR A 185 10.53 -11.57 3.82
N PRO A 186 10.84 -12.89 3.84
CA PRO A 186 9.93 -14.03 3.61
C PRO A 186 9.28 -14.59 4.88
N LEU A 187 9.41 -13.92 6.03
CA LEU A 187 8.91 -14.42 7.31
C LEU A 187 7.39 -14.24 7.45
N SER A 188 6.83 -14.87 8.48
CA SER A 188 5.42 -14.79 8.87
C SER A 188 5.26 -14.26 10.28
N GLY A 189 4.26 -13.42 10.47
CA GLY A 189 3.94 -12.73 11.71
C GLY A 189 2.48 -12.91 12.17
N LEU A 190 1.75 -13.87 11.59
CA LEU A 190 0.36 -14.15 11.95
C LEU A 190 0.32 -15.11 13.15
N VAL A 191 0.12 -14.56 14.34
CA VAL A 191 0.32 -15.28 15.63
C VAL A 191 -0.87 -15.14 16.57
N GLY A 192 -2.04 -14.85 16.02
CA GLY A 192 -3.21 -14.47 16.81
C GLY A 192 -3.92 -15.62 17.51
N ASN A 193 -3.89 -16.82 16.93
CA ASN A 193 -4.38 -18.07 17.54
C ASN A 193 -3.31 -19.17 17.50
N PHE A 194 -3.59 -20.31 18.15
CA PHE A 194 -2.63 -21.41 18.25
C PHE A 194 -2.28 -22.00 16.88
N GLY A 195 -3.27 -22.27 16.03
CA GLY A 195 -3.05 -22.84 14.70
C GLY A 195 -2.19 -21.94 13.79
N ASP A 196 -2.51 -20.64 13.73
CA ASP A 196 -1.71 -19.67 12.96
C ASP A 196 -0.30 -19.53 13.52
N SER A 197 -0.14 -19.59 14.85
CA SER A 197 1.18 -19.55 15.50
C SER A 197 2.04 -20.77 15.15
N GLU A 198 1.45 -21.97 15.09
CA GLU A 198 2.16 -23.19 14.67
C GLU A 198 2.57 -23.12 13.20
N LEU A 199 1.67 -22.65 12.32
CA LEU A 199 1.96 -22.44 10.90
C LEU A 199 3.07 -21.39 10.71
N THR A 200 3.00 -20.28 11.42
CA THR A 200 4.03 -19.23 11.43
C THR A 200 5.38 -19.78 11.90
N TYR A 201 5.40 -20.59 12.96
CA TYR A 201 6.62 -21.19 13.47
C TYR A 201 7.24 -22.16 12.45
N ALA A 202 6.44 -23.08 11.90
CA ALA A 202 6.88 -24.04 10.88
C ALA A 202 7.36 -23.34 9.59
N HIS A 203 6.74 -22.21 9.24
CA HIS A 203 7.17 -21.36 8.12
C HIS A 203 8.53 -20.72 8.38
N ASN A 204 8.67 -20.02 9.51
CA ASN A 204 9.89 -19.27 9.85
C ASN A 204 11.10 -20.20 10.06
N GLN A 205 10.89 -21.46 10.46
CA GLN A 205 11.96 -22.46 10.52
C GLN A 205 12.63 -22.74 9.17
N LYS A 206 11.96 -22.47 8.04
CA LYS A 206 12.54 -22.59 6.69
C LYS A 206 13.50 -21.44 6.35
N TYR A 207 13.48 -20.38 7.16
CA TYR A 207 14.18 -19.11 6.93
C TYR A 207 15.03 -18.68 8.15
N PRO A 208 15.96 -19.54 8.64
CA PRO A 208 16.66 -19.29 9.90
C PRO A 208 17.78 -18.24 9.79
N ASP A 209 18.28 -17.94 8.58
CA ASP A 209 19.41 -17.02 8.37
C ASP A 209 18.92 -15.61 7.98
N PRO A 210 19.12 -14.58 8.83
CA PRO A 210 18.69 -13.22 8.54
C PRO A 210 19.30 -12.64 7.26
N LYS A 211 20.55 -12.97 6.92
CA LYS A 211 21.19 -12.43 5.71
C LYS A 211 20.55 -12.96 4.43
N THR A 212 20.25 -14.26 4.40
CA THR A 212 19.50 -14.88 3.32
C THR A 212 18.11 -14.25 3.20
N ASN A 213 17.44 -13.99 4.33
CA ASN A 213 16.12 -13.36 4.35
C ASN A 213 16.16 -11.92 3.79
N ASP A 214 17.16 -11.13 4.17
CA ASP A 214 17.37 -9.77 3.67
C ASP A 214 17.61 -9.78 2.14
N ALA A 215 18.36 -10.77 1.61
CA ALA A 215 18.57 -10.95 0.18
C ALA A 215 17.28 -11.35 -0.56
N LEU A 216 16.49 -12.25 0.02
CA LEU A 216 15.19 -12.66 -0.53
C LEU A 216 14.24 -11.46 -0.62
N LEU A 217 14.14 -10.65 0.44
CA LEU A 217 13.36 -9.41 0.46
C LEU A 217 13.77 -8.46 -0.65
N ASN A 218 15.07 -8.17 -0.76
CA ASN A 218 15.57 -7.25 -1.77
C ASN A 218 15.34 -7.76 -3.19
N ASN A 219 15.59 -9.03 -3.46
CA ASN A 219 15.33 -9.63 -4.77
C ASN A 219 13.85 -9.59 -5.14
N ASN A 220 12.96 -9.84 -4.17
CA ASN A 220 11.52 -9.73 -4.40
C ASN A 220 11.11 -8.30 -4.74
N ILE A 221 11.58 -7.32 -3.96
CA ILE A 221 11.28 -5.90 -4.21
C ILE A 221 11.82 -5.47 -5.58
N VAL A 222 13.07 -5.80 -5.91
CA VAL A 222 13.66 -5.52 -7.24
C VAL A 222 12.81 -6.12 -8.36
N ALA A 223 12.32 -7.35 -8.19
CA ALA A 223 11.43 -7.96 -9.17
C ALA A 223 10.11 -7.18 -9.29
N TRP A 224 9.44 -6.83 -8.19
CA TRP A 224 8.22 -6.00 -8.23
C TRP A 224 8.45 -4.61 -8.88
N LEU A 225 9.59 -3.97 -8.59
CA LEU A 225 9.94 -2.65 -9.11
C LEU A 225 10.17 -2.66 -10.62
N ASN A 226 10.87 -3.66 -11.14
CA ASN A 226 11.21 -3.75 -12.57
C ASN A 226 10.15 -4.47 -13.40
N GLY A 227 9.35 -5.34 -12.79
CA GLY A 227 8.40 -6.18 -13.50
C GLY A 227 9.08 -7.33 -14.25
N PRO A 228 8.35 -8.04 -15.13
CA PRO A 228 8.94 -9.06 -15.98
C PRO A 228 9.98 -8.47 -16.94
N GLU A 229 11.03 -9.26 -17.23
CA GLU A 229 12.00 -8.94 -18.28
C GLU A 229 11.28 -8.71 -19.62
N PRO A 230 11.79 -7.83 -20.50
CA PRO A 230 11.23 -7.65 -21.83
C PRO A 230 11.32 -8.93 -22.67
N GLU A 231 10.21 -9.67 -22.79
CA GLU A 231 10.07 -10.83 -23.68
C GLU A 231 9.38 -10.46 -25.02
N ASP A 232 9.32 -11.41 -25.95
CA ASP A 232 8.42 -11.38 -27.11
C ASP A 232 7.28 -12.39 -26.87
N PRO A 233 6.06 -11.94 -26.54
CA PRO A 233 5.55 -10.56 -26.61
C PRO A 233 5.93 -9.67 -25.40
N PRO A 234 6.03 -8.33 -25.58
CA PRO A 234 6.45 -7.42 -24.52
C PRO A 234 5.41 -7.34 -23.41
N PRO A 235 5.83 -7.13 -22.14
CA PRO A 235 4.91 -6.96 -21.04
C PRO A 235 4.05 -5.70 -21.22
N PRO A 236 2.87 -5.66 -20.60
CA PRO A 236 1.95 -4.54 -20.72
C PRO A 236 2.48 -3.30 -19.99
N GLU A 237 2.01 -2.13 -20.42
CA GLU A 237 2.21 -0.88 -19.69
C GLU A 237 1.70 -1.04 -18.24
N GLY A 238 2.52 -0.64 -17.26
CA GLY A 238 2.17 -0.77 -15.84
C GLY A 238 2.41 -2.16 -15.24
N ALA A 239 3.18 -3.03 -15.90
CA ALA A 239 3.56 -4.36 -15.36
C ALA A 239 4.59 -4.33 -14.22
N SER A 240 4.86 -3.16 -13.63
CA SER A 240 5.80 -2.99 -12.53
C SER A 240 5.42 -1.80 -11.63
N ILE A 241 5.96 -1.76 -10.42
CA ILE A 241 5.76 -0.64 -9.50
C ILE A 241 6.36 0.65 -10.08
N TYR A 242 7.54 0.58 -10.70
CA TYR A 242 8.17 1.76 -11.32
C TYR A 242 7.28 2.36 -12.42
N ALA A 243 6.76 1.51 -13.32
CA ALA A 243 5.87 1.95 -14.38
C ALA A 243 4.55 2.53 -13.82
N SER A 244 4.02 1.93 -12.75
CA SER A 244 2.80 2.37 -12.08
C SER A 244 2.96 3.73 -11.39
N TYR A 245 4.09 3.97 -10.71
CA TYR A 245 4.40 5.29 -10.14
C TYR A 245 4.54 6.35 -11.22
N ARG A 246 5.22 6.04 -12.32
CA ARG A 246 5.31 6.97 -13.44
C ARG A 246 3.94 7.25 -14.05
N ALA A 247 3.10 6.23 -14.23
CA ALA A 247 1.77 6.37 -14.80
C ALA A 247 0.81 7.18 -13.91
N CYS A 248 0.90 7.04 -12.58
CA CYS A 248 0.00 7.75 -11.67
C CYS A 248 0.23 9.27 -11.67
N LEU A 249 1.45 9.73 -11.93
CA LEU A 249 1.74 11.16 -12.10
C LEU A 249 0.96 11.79 -13.27
N PHE A 250 0.51 10.99 -14.25
CA PHE A 250 -0.30 11.47 -15.38
C PHE A 250 -1.81 11.31 -15.19
N ALA A 251 -2.28 10.91 -14.00
CA ALA A 251 -3.71 10.84 -13.72
C ALA A 251 -4.36 12.23 -13.89
N PRO A 252 -5.49 12.33 -14.64
CA PRO A 252 -5.98 13.61 -15.16
C PRO A 252 -6.67 14.51 -14.12
N ASN A 253 -7.04 13.97 -12.96
CA ASN A 253 -7.65 14.72 -11.87
C ASN A 253 -7.40 14.02 -10.53
N TYR A 254 -7.57 14.77 -9.44
CA TYR A 254 -7.31 14.29 -8.08
C TYR A 254 -8.15 13.06 -7.73
N THR A 255 -9.43 13.02 -8.11
CA THR A 255 -10.34 11.93 -7.75
C THR A 255 -9.79 10.57 -8.21
N VAL A 256 -9.40 10.44 -9.48
CA VAL A 256 -8.87 9.18 -10.03
C VAL A 256 -7.37 8.98 -9.78
N PHE A 257 -6.65 10.05 -9.45
CA PHE A 257 -5.29 9.96 -8.92
C PHE A 257 -5.27 9.34 -7.52
N SER A 258 -6.22 9.74 -6.67
CA SER A 258 -6.15 9.49 -5.23
C SER A 258 -6.31 8.02 -4.83
N ASN A 259 -7.18 7.25 -5.51
CA ASN A 259 -7.61 5.96 -4.99
C ASN A 259 -8.06 4.95 -6.06
N THR A 260 -7.99 3.68 -5.68
CA THR A 260 -8.33 2.50 -6.48
C THR A 260 -9.80 2.43 -6.90
N THR A 261 -10.74 2.81 -6.03
CA THR A 261 -12.19 2.74 -6.32
C THR A 261 -12.59 3.73 -7.42
N SER A 262 -12.14 4.98 -7.32
CA SER A 262 -12.37 6.00 -8.35
C SER A 262 -11.72 5.63 -9.68
N ALA A 263 -10.46 5.19 -9.67
CA ALA A 263 -9.76 4.80 -10.89
C ALA A 263 -10.42 3.59 -11.58
N ALA A 264 -10.90 2.60 -10.83
CA ALA A 264 -11.61 1.45 -11.39
C ALA A 264 -12.90 1.87 -12.10
N ALA A 265 -13.69 2.76 -11.48
CA ALA A 265 -14.90 3.30 -12.10
C ALA A 265 -14.60 4.09 -13.38
N TRP A 266 -13.56 4.93 -13.35
CA TRP A 266 -13.11 5.73 -14.50
C TRP A 266 -12.66 4.84 -15.66
N ASN A 267 -11.81 3.86 -15.37
CA ASN A 267 -11.32 2.90 -16.37
C ASN A 267 -12.44 2.06 -16.98
N GLY A 268 -13.53 1.83 -16.23
CA GLY A 268 -14.73 1.17 -16.75
C GLY A 268 -15.55 2.03 -17.71
N ALA A 269 -15.43 3.35 -17.63
CA ALA A 269 -16.23 4.34 -18.37
C ALA A 269 -15.50 4.95 -19.58
N ILE A 270 -14.18 5.12 -19.53
CA ILE A 270 -13.42 5.69 -20.65
C ILE A 270 -13.36 4.75 -21.87
N PRO A 271 -13.26 5.29 -23.11
CA PRO A 271 -13.02 4.51 -24.32
C PRO A 271 -11.79 3.60 -24.19
N SER A 272 -11.82 2.41 -24.79
CA SER A 272 -10.66 1.49 -24.73
C SER A 272 -9.41 2.07 -25.43
N SER A 273 -9.60 2.94 -26.41
CA SER A 273 -8.53 3.67 -27.09
C SER A 273 -7.66 4.52 -26.15
N LEU A 274 -8.16 4.90 -24.97
CA LEU A 274 -7.39 5.59 -23.95
C LEU A 274 -6.74 4.60 -22.99
N ALA A 275 -5.53 4.92 -22.53
CA ALA A 275 -4.84 4.12 -21.52
C ALA A 275 -5.62 4.16 -20.20
N ASN A 276 -5.52 3.08 -19.42
CA ASN A 276 -6.08 3.07 -18.07
C ASN A 276 -5.35 4.10 -17.20
N VAL A 277 -6.11 4.80 -16.37
CA VAL A 277 -5.56 5.62 -15.29
C VAL A 277 -5.06 4.70 -14.19
N VAL A 278 -3.86 4.99 -13.68
CA VAL A 278 -3.28 4.34 -12.51
C VAL A 278 -3.39 5.32 -11.33
N PRO A 279 -4.08 4.97 -10.22
CA PRO A 279 -4.10 5.80 -9.03
C PRO A 279 -2.79 5.65 -8.25
N LEU A 280 -2.43 6.66 -7.44
CA LEU A 280 -1.31 6.61 -6.49
C LEU A 280 -1.40 5.42 -5.53
N GLU A 281 -2.62 5.06 -5.12
CA GLU A 281 -2.88 3.93 -4.23
C GLU A 281 -2.50 2.57 -4.84
N ALA A 282 -2.41 2.43 -6.17
CA ALA A 282 -2.05 1.16 -6.80
C ALA A 282 -0.57 0.76 -6.57
N PRO A 283 0.46 1.55 -6.96
CA PRO A 283 1.85 1.22 -6.66
C PRO A 283 2.15 1.20 -5.15
N HIS A 284 1.41 1.98 -4.35
CA HIS A 284 1.41 1.85 -2.88
C HIS A 284 1.03 0.43 -2.42
N ASN A 285 -0.11 -0.08 -2.89
CA ASN A 285 -0.59 -1.42 -2.55
C ASN A 285 0.43 -2.49 -2.94
N ASP A 286 1.01 -2.37 -4.12
CA ASP A 286 2.01 -3.31 -4.63
C ASP A 286 3.23 -3.40 -3.72
N LEU A 287 3.75 -2.26 -3.27
CA LEU A 287 4.93 -2.24 -2.41
C LEU A 287 4.63 -2.80 -1.02
N HIS A 288 3.46 -2.50 -0.47
CA HIS A 288 2.96 -3.14 0.75
C HIS A 288 2.97 -4.68 0.62
N MET A 289 2.48 -5.21 -0.50
CA MET A 289 2.47 -6.65 -0.73
C MET A 289 3.88 -7.21 -0.94
N ALA A 290 4.76 -6.52 -1.67
CA ALA A 290 6.14 -6.93 -1.92
C ALA A 290 6.96 -7.04 -0.62
N VAL A 291 6.86 -6.04 0.26
CA VAL A 291 7.53 -6.03 1.57
C VAL A 291 6.85 -7.00 2.54
N GLY A 292 5.54 -7.17 2.40
CA GLY A 292 4.65 -7.84 3.34
C GLY A 292 4.39 -9.33 3.12
N GLY A 293 4.94 -9.93 2.07
CA GLY A 293 4.90 -11.39 1.92
C GLY A 293 4.43 -11.95 0.58
N PHE A 294 4.22 -11.11 -0.44
CA PHE A 294 3.84 -11.57 -1.78
C PHE A 294 5.04 -11.57 -2.73
N ASP A 295 5.29 -12.71 -3.37
CA ASP A 295 6.27 -12.79 -4.44
C ASP A 295 5.83 -11.98 -5.66
N ALA A 296 6.82 -11.47 -6.41
CA ALA A 296 6.60 -10.70 -7.62
C ALA A 296 5.77 -11.52 -8.63
N PRO A 297 4.72 -10.94 -9.24
CA PRO A 297 3.74 -11.69 -10.04
C PRO A 297 4.33 -12.53 -11.18
N GLN A 298 5.43 -12.05 -11.77
CA GLN A 298 6.17 -12.71 -12.84
C GLN A 298 6.94 -13.94 -12.38
N ILE A 299 7.38 -13.99 -11.11
CA ILE A 299 7.95 -15.19 -10.50
C ILE A 299 6.84 -16.25 -10.35
N VAL A 300 5.60 -15.80 -10.05
CA VAL A 300 4.44 -16.67 -9.85
C VAL A 300 3.87 -17.24 -11.16
N ALA A 301 4.17 -16.65 -12.32
CA ALA A 301 3.74 -17.16 -13.63
C ALA A 301 4.40 -18.50 -13.99
N GLY A 302 5.58 -18.79 -13.43
CA GLY A 302 6.43 -19.94 -13.75
C GLY A 302 6.47 -21.05 -12.70
N ASN A 303 5.34 -21.43 -12.08
CA ASN A 303 5.24 -22.65 -11.27
C ASN A 303 6.40 -22.90 -10.27
N MET A 304 6.91 -21.86 -9.59
CA MET A 304 7.68 -21.96 -8.35
C MET A 304 7.61 -20.63 -7.58
N GLY A 305 7.33 -20.71 -6.28
CA GLY A 305 7.57 -19.61 -5.35
C GLY A 305 6.44 -18.62 -5.19
N LEU A 306 5.29 -19.08 -4.69
CA LEU A 306 4.71 -18.35 -3.55
C LEU A 306 5.50 -18.86 -2.34
N VAL A 307 6.10 -18.00 -1.54
CA VAL A 307 6.46 -18.34 -0.16
C VAL A 307 5.15 -18.41 0.64
N SER A 308 4.34 -19.42 0.29
CA SER A 308 3.05 -19.71 0.90
C SER A 308 3.24 -19.76 2.41
N GLY A 309 2.57 -18.84 3.09
CA GLY A 309 2.67 -18.65 4.54
C GLY A 309 3.43 -17.40 4.99
N SER A 310 4.05 -16.59 4.13
CA SER A 310 4.71 -15.33 4.53
C SER A 310 3.68 -14.24 4.81
N ASN A 311 3.30 -14.08 6.07
CA ASN A 311 2.33 -13.07 6.52
C ASN A 311 3.05 -11.95 7.31
N GLY A 312 3.91 -11.18 6.63
CA GLY A 312 4.60 -10.04 7.22
C GLY A 312 3.67 -8.85 7.47
N ASP A 313 3.98 -8.00 8.44
CA ASP A 313 3.08 -6.93 8.89
C ASP A 313 2.71 -5.93 7.79
N MET A 314 3.67 -5.61 6.91
CA MET A 314 3.44 -4.69 5.78
C MET A 314 2.39 -5.19 4.78
N GLY A 315 2.06 -6.48 4.79
CA GLY A 315 1.17 -7.10 3.80
C GLY A 315 -0.31 -6.90 4.07
N GLU A 316 -0.67 -6.29 5.20
CA GLU A 316 -2.04 -6.00 5.60
C GLU A 316 -2.18 -4.65 6.31
N ASN A 317 -3.34 -4.02 6.11
CA ASN A 317 -3.68 -2.78 6.79
C ASN A 317 -3.71 -2.88 8.32
N ASN A 318 -3.88 -4.09 8.85
CA ASN A 318 -4.02 -4.41 10.25
C ASN A 318 -2.85 -3.88 11.10
N THR A 319 -1.63 -4.31 10.78
CA THR A 319 -0.43 -4.02 11.59
C THR A 319 0.73 -3.43 10.80
N SER A 320 0.56 -3.09 9.51
CA SER A 320 1.62 -2.54 8.66
C SER A 320 2.36 -1.37 9.26
N SER A 321 1.64 -0.43 9.89
CA SER A 321 2.25 0.76 10.50
C SER A 321 2.99 0.52 11.82
N PHE A 322 2.98 -0.71 12.36
CA PHE A 322 3.92 -1.07 13.41
C PHE A 322 5.31 -1.39 12.84
N ASP A 323 5.45 -1.61 11.54
CA ASP A 323 6.78 -1.72 10.91
C ASP A 323 7.32 -0.31 10.60
N PRO A 324 8.52 0.07 11.09
CA PRO A 324 9.09 1.38 10.81
C PRO A 324 9.16 1.76 9.32
N ILE A 325 9.38 0.79 8.41
CA ILE A 325 9.51 1.08 6.96
C ILE A 325 8.22 1.66 6.37
N PHE A 326 7.06 1.40 7.01
CA PHE A 326 5.77 1.97 6.64
C PHE A 326 5.87 3.49 6.42
N PHE A 327 6.50 4.20 7.34
CA PHE A 327 6.51 5.66 7.32
C PHE A 327 7.47 6.22 6.26
N PHE A 328 8.50 5.47 5.88
CA PHE A 328 9.43 5.86 4.82
C PHE A 328 8.82 5.60 3.45
N HIS A 329 8.08 4.50 3.31
CA HIS A 329 7.23 4.23 2.15
C HIS A 329 6.17 5.31 1.99
N HIS A 330 5.37 5.57 3.02
CA HIS A 330 4.32 6.59 2.97
C HIS A 330 4.89 7.99 2.77
N CYS A 331 6.09 8.28 3.25
CA CYS A 331 6.77 9.54 2.95
C CYS A 331 7.12 9.69 1.46
N ASN A 332 7.39 8.59 0.75
CA ASN A 332 7.52 8.57 -0.70
C ASN A 332 6.16 8.68 -1.41
N ILE A 333 5.11 8.05 -0.88
CA ILE A 333 3.73 8.27 -1.38
C ILE A 333 3.35 9.74 -1.31
N ASP A 334 3.64 10.41 -0.19
CA ASP A 334 3.40 11.83 -0.02
C ASP A 334 4.26 12.69 -0.96
N ARG A 335 5.49 12.25 -1.25
CA ARG A 335 6.35 12.86 -2.27
C ARG A 335 5.75 12.75 -3.67
N MET A 336 5.28 11.57 -4.06
CA MET A 336 4.62 11.33 -5.34
C MET A 336 3.33 12.14 -5.47
N PHE A 337 2.58 12.29 -4.37
CA PHE A 337 1.44 13.20 -4.32
C PHE A 337 1.86 14.65 -4.55
N TRP A 338 2.91 15.13 -3.89
CA TRP A 338 3.43 16.48 -4.12
C TRP A 338 3.94 16.68 -5.55
N LEU A 339 4.58 15.67 -6.16
CA LEU A 339 5.00 15.71 -7.56
C LEU A 339 3.81 15.86 -8.49
N TRP A 340 2.75 15.07 -8.29
CA TRP A 340 1.51 15.19 -9.05
C TRP A 340 0.90 16.59 -8.89
N GLN A 341 0.86 17.13 -7.67
CA GLN A 341 0.37 18.49 -7.43
C GLN A 341 1.20 19.54 -8.18
N LYS A 342 2.53 19.44 -8.18
CA LYS A 342 3.40 20.34 -8.95
C LYS A 342 3.12 20.23 -10.45
N LEU A 343 3.06 19.00 -10.95
CA LEU A 343 2.89 18.70 -12.38
C LEU A 343 1.54 19.20 -12.93
N HIS A 344 0.48 19.12 -12.12
CA HIS A 344 -0.88 19.53 -12.49
C HIS A 344 -1.27 20.94 -12.00
N GLY A 345 -0.34 21.70 -11.42
CA GLY A 345 -0.60 23.04 -10.91
C GLY A 345 -1.54 23.10 -9.70
N GLN A 346 -1.66 22.01 -8.93
CA GLN A 346 -2.56 21.83 -7.79
C GLN A 346 -1.83 21.90 -6.43
N THR A 347 -0.81 22.74 -6.31
CA THR A 347 -0.02 22.90 -5.07
C THR A 347 -0.74 23.74 -4.01
N ARG A 348 -1.80 24.47 -4.39
CA ARG A 348 -2.54 25.41 -3.50
C ARG A 348 -4.00 25.03 -3.30
N THR A 349 -4.60 24.36 -4.28
CA THR A 349 -5.98 23.88 -4.23
C THR A 349 -6.04 22.44 -4.72
N LEU A 350 -6.89 21.64 -4.09
CA LEU A 350 -7.29 20.31 -4.54
C LEU A 350 -8.80 20.32 -4.68
N GLU A 351 -9.29 19.73 -5.76
CA GLU A 351 -10.71 19.75 -6.08
C GLU A 351 -11.18 18.36 -6.49
N VAL A 352 -12.36 17.99 -5.99
CA VAL A 352 -13.18 16.93 -6.57
C VAL A 352 -14.15 17.65 -7.49
N ALA A 353 -14.09 17.36 -8.79
CA ALA A 353 -14.96 18.01 -9.78
C ALA A 353 -16.44 17.90 -9.38
N ASP A 354 -17.25 18.92 -9.70
CA ASP A 354 -18.65 19.03 -9.28
C ASP A 354 -19.49 17.81 -9.70
N ASP A 355 -19.22 17.28 -10.89
CA ASP A 355 -19.85 16.07 -11.44
C ASP A 355 -19.32 14.75 -10.82
N MET A 356 -18.25 14.83 -10.04
CA MET A 356 -17.63 13.73 -9.31
C MET A 356 -17.92 13.75 -7.80
N THR A 357 -18.83 14.63 -7.35
CA THR A 357 -19.16 14.78 -5.93
C THR A 357 -19.88 13.58 -5.30
N ALA A 358 -20.46 12.71 -6.12
CA ALA A 358 -21.06 11.42 -5.75
C ALA A 358 -20.39 10.25 -6.49
N TYR A 359 -19.13 10.41 -6.88
CA TYR A 359 -18.37 9.41 -7.63
C TYR A 359 -17.91 8.26 -6.72
N PRO A 360 -17.75 7.02 -7.24
CA PRO A 360 -17.15 5.94 -6.46
C PRO A 360 -15.79 6.37 -5.87
N GLY A 361 -15.61 6.17 -4.57
CA GLY A 361 -14.47 6.66 -3.78
C GLY A 361 -14.77 7.95 -3.00
N THR A 362 -15.96 8.55 -3.13
CA THR A 362 -16.40 9.72 -2.34
C THR A 362 -17.45 9.39 -1.28
N SER A 363 -17.64 8.10 -0.94
CA SER A 363 -18.54 7.65 0.12
C SER A 363 -17.78 6.89 1.20
N SER A 364 -18.16 7.10 2.46
CA SER A 364 -17.61 6.33 3.59
C SER A 364 -17.95 4.84 3.54
N SER A 365 -18.89 4.40 2.70
CA SER A 365 -19.18 2.98 2.49
C SER A 365 -18.28 2.31 1.46
N ASP A 366 -17.48 3.07 0.72
CA ASP A 366 -16.64 2.52 -0.34
C ASP A 366 -15.45 1.75 0.22
N SER A 367 -15.03 0.72 -0.53
CA SER A 367 -13.87 -0.11 -0.24
C SER A 367 -13.84 -0.62 1.22
N GLN A 368 -13.02 -0.04 2.10
CA GLN A 368 -12.82 -0.50 3.48
C GLN A 368 -14.03 -0.23 4.40
N GLY A 369 -14.96 0.61 3.97
CA GLY A 369 -16.10 1.05 4.77
C GLY A 369 -15.74 2.14 5.80
N PRO A 370 -16.70 2.55 6.65
CA PRO A 370 -16.56 3.78 7.39
C PRO A 370 -15.62 3.62 8.60
N ILE A 371 -14.71 4.58 8.79
CA ILE A 371 -13.79 4.67 9.95
C ILE A 371 -14.54 5.05 11.25
N PRO A 372 -13.93 4.93 12.45
CA PRO A 372 -14.60 5.24 13.71
C PRO A 372 -15.22 6.64 13.77
N GLY A 373 -16.48 6.70 14.20
CA GLY A 373 -17.24 7.94 14.31
C GLY A 373 -17.78 8.48 12.97
N VAL A 374 -17.67 7.76 11.86
CA VAL A 374 -18.27 8.11 10.56
C VAL A 374 -19.43 7.15 10.26
N ALA A 375 -20.59 7.66 9.85
CA ALA A 375 -21.74 6.82 9.47
C ALA A 375 -21.53 6.20 8.07
N PRO A 376 -22.08 5.02 7.76
CA PRO A 376 -22.09 4.50 6.38
C PRO A 376 -22.83 5.46 5.43
N GLY A 377 -22.41 5.52 4.17
CA GLY A 377 -23.00 6.39 3.15
C GLY A 377 -22.73 7.88 3.33
N THR A 378 -21.87 8.26 4.28
CA THR A 378 -21.48 9.66 4.48
C THR A 378 -20.65 10.11 3.29
N ARG A 379 -21.05 11.23 2.67
CA ARG A 379 -20.26 11.86 1.61
C ARG A 379 -18.94 12.37 2.16
N LEU A 380 -17.85 11.98 1.50
CA LEU A 380 -16.50 12.43 1.81
C LEU A 380 -16.18 13.67 0.96
N THR A 381 -15.54 14.66 1.58
CA THR A 381 -15.21 15.97 0.99
C THR A 381 -13.87 16.46 1.53
N LEU A 382 -13.14 17.25 0.73
CA LEU A 382 -11.80 17.73 1.09
C LEU A 382 -11.82 18.81 2.19
N ASP A 383 -12.90 19.57 2.28
CA ASP A 383 -13.06 20.71 3.20
C ASP A 383 -13.97 20.39 4.40
N GLY A 384 -14.90 19.44 4.25
CA GLY A 384 -15.89 19.11 5.27
C GLY A 384 -15.64 17.80 6.02
N THR A 385 -14.74 16.93 5.55
CA THR A 385 -14.50 15.62 6.19
C THR A 385 -13.24 15.61 7.04
N ALA A 386 -13.41 15.40 8.33
CA ALA A 386 -12.31 15.32 9.28
C ALA A 386 -11.38 14.13 8.98
N LEU A 387 -10.09 14.43 8.84
CA LEU A 387 -8.97 13.48 8.82
C LEU A 387 -8.70 13.01 10.26
N LYS A 388 -9.65 12.24 10.83
CA LYS A 388 -9.55 11.72 12.19
C LYS A 388 -8.27 10.89 12.38
N PRO A 389 -7.64 10.91 13.56
CA PRO A 389 -8.00 11.68 14.76
C PRO A 389 -7.31 13.06 14.81
N PHE A 390 -6.71 13.53 13.71
CA PHE A 390 -5.87 14.71 13.70
C PHE A 390 -6.68 15.99 13.95
N ARG A 391 -6.04 16.93 14.63
CA ARG A 391 -6.57 18.27 14.92
C ARG A 391 -5.59 19.32 14.44
N ASN A 392 -6.13 20.43 13.97
CA ASN A 392 -5.32 21.56 13.56
C ASN A 392 -4.62 22.15 14.80
N PRO A 393 -3.28 22.25 14.82
CA PRO A 393 -2.54 22.69 16.00
C PRO A 393 -2.79 24.16 16.35
N LEU A 394 -3.27 24.97 15.40
CA LEU A 394 -3.55 26.40 15.60
C LEU A 394 -4.96 26.64 16.10
N THR A 395 -5.95 25.90 15.57
CA THR A 395 -7.37 26.13 15.87
C THR A 395 -7.98 25.09 16.80
N SER A 396 -7.32 23.94 17.00
CA SER A 396 -7.85 22.73 17.65
C SER A 396 -9.08 22.10 16.99
N GLU A 397 -9.54 22.65 15.86
CA GLU A 397 -10.62 22.09 15.04
C GLU A 397 -10.18 20.77 14.39
N PRO A 398 -11.13 19.91 13.96
CA PRO A 398 -10.81 18.72 13.19
C PRO A 398 -9.97 19.09 11.95
N TYR A 399 -8.85 18.38 11.75
CA TYR A 399 -8.01 18.58 10.57
C TYR A 399 -8.74 18.09 9.33
N VAL A 400 -8.68 18.83 8.23
CA VAL A 400 -9.31 18.45 6.94
C VAL A 400 -8.28 18.47 5.80
N SER A 401 -8.61 17.92 4.63
CA SER A 401 -7.67 17.85 3.51
C SER A 401 -7.17 19.22 3.05
N THR A 402 -8.02 20.25 3.10
CA THR A 402 -7.65 21.63 2.75
C THR A 402 -6.60 22.24 3.68
N ASP A 403 -6.37 21.68 4.88
CA ASP A 403 -5.31 22.10 5.80
C ASP A 403 -3.91 21.55 5.42
N CYS A 404 -3.82 20.65 4.44
CA CYS A 404 -2.56 20.00 4.04
C CYS A 404 -2.36 19.89 2.52
N VAL A 405 -2.97 20.79 1.75
CA VAL A 405 -2.75 20.85 0.30
C VAL A 405 -1.34 21.35 0.00
N ASP A 406 -0.95 22.44 0.66
CA ASP A 406 0.29 23.18 0.43
C ASP A 406 1.29 22.86 1.54
N ILE A 407 2.13 21.85 1.29
CA ILE A 407 3.08 21.35 2.28
C ILE A 407 4.09 22.41 2.72
N GLU A 408 4.41 23.37 1.86
CA GLU A 408 5.44 24.37 2.13
C GLU A 408 4.91 25.47 3.06
N ASN A 409 3.68 25.94 2.81
CA ASN A 409 3.12 27.09 3.53
C ASN A 409 2.21 26.69 4.69
N GLN A 410 1.56 25.52 4.61
CA GLN A 410 0.69 25.03 5.69
C GLN A 410 1.45 24.12 6.65
N LEU A 411 2.35 23.27 6.14
CA LEU A 411 3.03 22.25 6.96
C LEU A 411 4.51 22.57 7.24
N GLY A 412 5.10 23.52 6.50
CA GLY A 412 6.47 23.98 6.71
C GLY A 412 7.55 23.00 6.25
N TYR A 413 7.26 22.11 5.29
CA TYR A 413 8.26 21.24 4.69
C TYR A 413 8.14 21.18 3.15
N THR A 414 9.22 20.76 2.50
CA THR A 414 9.27 20.41 1.09
C THR A 414 10.10 19.14 0.90
N TYR A 415 10.16 18.64 -0.33
CA TYR A 415 10.95 17.48 -0.70
C TYR A 415 12.26 17.89 -1.37
N GLY A 416 13.36 17.26 -0.94
CA GLY A 416 14.63 17.32 -1.64
C GLY A 416 14.61 16.47 -2.92
N PRO A 417 15.72 16.47 -3.69
CA PRO A 417 15.81 15.76 -4.96
C PRO A 417 15.51 14.26 -4.86
N GLY A 418 14.86 13.70 -5.87
CA GLY A 418 14.58 12.28 -6.06
C GLY A 418 14.11 11.94 -7.49
N SER A 419 13.71 10.69 -7.70
CA SER A 419 13.21 10.17 -8.98
C SER A 419 12.00 10.95 -9.53
N PHE A 420 11.88 11.11 -10.83
CA PHE A 420 10.77 11.83 -11.48
C PHE A 420 10.63 13.34 -11.16
N ASP A 421 11.58 13.97 -10.47
CA ASP A 421 11.52 15.43 -10.21
C ASP A 421 11.51 16.26 -11.50
N ASP A 422 12.18 15.77 -12.54
CA ASP A 422 12.31 16.44 -13.85
C ASP A 422 11.21 16.04 -14.85
N LEU A 423 10.23 15.22 -14.42
CA LEU A 423 9.19 14.70 -15.28
C LEU A 423 8.22 15.81 -15.74
N SER A 424 7.96 15.88 -17.05
CA SER A 424 7.03 16.83 -17.67
C SER A 424 5.73 16.15 -18.15
N LEU A 425 4.63 16.92 -18.22
CA LEU A 425 3.38 16.46 -18.85
C LEU A 425 3.57 16.14 -20.33
N ASP A 426 4.54 16.75 -21.01
CA ASP A 426 4.89 16.42 -22.40
C ASP A 426 5.49 15.01 -22.53
N GLU A 427 6.02 14.46 -21.45
CA GLU A 427 6.50 13.08 -21.36
C GLU A 427 5.39 12.09 -20.97
N GLN A 428 4.15 12.57 -20.81
CA GLN A 428 2.99 11.68 -20.77
C GLN A 428 3.13 10.76 -21.98
N PRO A 429 3.23 9.44 -21.80
CA PRO A 429 3.38 8.54 -22.92
C PRO A 429 2.15 8.75 -23.80
N GLY A 430 2.34 9.50 -24.89
CA GLY A 430 1.25 10.16 -25.58
C GLY A 430 0.36 9.11 -26.18
N ALA A 431 -0.71 8.73 -25.48
CA ALA A 431 -1.54 7.56 -25.75
C ALA A 431 -0.79 6.50 -26.55
N ALA A 432 0.40 6.05 -26.08
CA ALA A 432 1.46 5.46 -26.93
C ALA A 432 0.84 4.75 -28.11
N ALA A 433 0.87 5.38 -29.30
CA ALA A 433 -0.02 5.02 -30.40
C ALA A 433 0.09 3.52 -30.60
N VAL A 434 -0.99 2.82 -30.25
CA VAL A 434 -1.02 1.36 -30.27
C VAL A 434 -0.48 0.95 -31.63
N LYS A 435 0.57 0.13 -31.64
CA LYS A 435 1.28 -0.25 -32.88
C LYS A 435 0.22 -0.65 -33.92
N PRO A 436 0.30 -0.20 -35.18
CA PRO A 436 -0.70 -0.57 -36.18
C PRO A 436 -0.92 -2.08 -36.22
N GLY A 437 -2.18 -2.52 -36.09
CA GLY A 437 -2.56 -3.93 -35.99
C GLY A 437 -2.64 -4.51 -34.57
N PHE A 438 -2.21 -3.77 -33.55
CA PHE A 438 -2.34 -4.15 -32.14
C PHE A 438 -3.65 -3.65 -31.54
N SER A 439 -4.09 -4.33 -30.49
CA SER A 439 -5.39 -4.06 -29.89
C SER A 439 -5.40 -2.81 -29.04
N THR A 440 -6.45 -2.02 -29.18
CA THR A 440 -6.77 -0.94 -28.23
C THR A 440 -7.67 -1.43 -27.10
N ARG A 441 -8.12 -2.68 -27.15
CA ARG A 441 -9.12 -3.23 -26.22
C ARG A 441 -8.50 -3.47 -24.84
N LYS A 442 -9.39 -3.64 -23.87
CA LYS A 442 -9.04 -3.99 -22.49
C LYS A 442 -9.83 -5.19 -22.00
N LEU A 443 -9.19 -6.02 -21.19
CA LEU A 443 -9.84 -7.08 -20.44
C LEU A 443 -10.32 -6.52 -19.10
N MET A 444 -11.63 -6.52 -18.88
CA MET A 444 -12.25 -6.25 -17.58
C MET A 444 -12.45 -7.56 -16.84
N VAL A 445 -11.97 -7.62 -15.61
CA VAL A 445 -12.20 -8.70 -14.64
C VAL A 445 -13.07 -8.15 -13.53
N ARG A 446 -14.19 -8.82 -13.25
CA ARG A 446 -15.15 -8.40 -12.22
C ARG A 446 -15.82 -9.59 -11.52
N GLY A 447 -16.64 -9.31 -10.51
CA GLY A 447 -17.35 -10.31 -9.70
C GLY A 447 -16.54 -10.90 -8.56
N VAL A 448 -15.30 -10.44 -8.38
CA VAL A 448 -14.41 -10.85 -7.29
C VAL A 448 -14.83 -10.10 -6.03
N ASP A 449 -15.42 -10.82 -5.06
CA ASP A 449 -15.83 -10.23 -3.78
C ASP A 449 -14.65 -10.29 -2.79
N ARG A 450 -14.18 -9.12 -2.35
CA ARG A 450 -13.06 -9.00 -1.40
C ARG A 450 -13.33 -9.76 -0.09
N ALA A 451 -14.59 -9.90 0.32
CA ALA A 451 -14.95 -10.58 1.56
C ALA A 451 -14.77 -12.10 1.55
N LEU A 452 -14.55 -12.69 0.36
CA LEU A 452 -14.25 -14.12 0.26
C LEU A 452 -12.82 -14.46 0.67
N PHE A 453 -11.94 -13.46 0.80
CA PHE A 453 -10.52 -13.64 1.04
C PHE A 453 -10.15 -13.24 2.47
N GLN A 454 -9.26 -14.03 3.08
CA GLN A 454 -8.57 -13.66 4.31
C GLN A 454 -7.29 -12.91 3.97
N GLY A 455 -7.28 -11.60 4.19
CA GLY A 455 -6.12 -10.75 3.90
C GLY A 455 -6.07 -10.24 2.46
N SER A 456 -4.91 -9.69 2.12
CA SER A 456 -4.60 -9.20 0.77
C SER A 456 -4.54 -10.33 -0.25
N PHE A 457 -4.74 -10.01 -1.52
CA PHE A 457 -4.59 -10.95 -2.62
C PHE A 457 -4.24 -10.23 -3.92
N LEU A 458 -3.79 -11.00 -4.90
CA LEU A 458 -3.34 -10.53 -6.20
C LEU A 458 -4.11 -11.24 -7.30
N LEU A 459 -4.57 -10.49 -8.30
CA LEU A 459 -5.07 -11.06 -9.55
C LEU A 459 -3.97 -10.96 -10.60
N THR A 460 -3.69 -12.04 -11.33
CA THR A 460 -2.84 -12.00 -12.54
C THR A 460 -3.65 -12.45 -13.75
N ALA A 461 -3.66 -11.64 -14.79
CA ALA A 461 -4.38 -11.94 -16.03
C ALA A 461 -3.42 -12.44 -17.11
N HIS A 462 -3.84 -13.46 -17.84
CA HIS A 462 -3.10 -14.03 -18.96
C HIS A 462 -4.02 -14.28 -20.15
N ALA A 463 -3.46 -14.26 -21.36
CA ALA A 463 -4.13 -14.72 -22.56
C ALA A 463 -3.33 -15.83 -23.23
N THR A 464 -4.03 -16.87 -23.70
CA THR A 464 -3.43 -17.95 -24.49
C THR A 464 -3.99 -17.89 -25.90
N VAL A 465 -3.12 -17.84 -26.89
CA VAL A 465 -3.47 -17.82 -28.32
C VAL A 465 -2.78 -19.00 -28.99
N THR A 466 -3.53 -19.80 -29.74
CA THR A 466 -2.97 -20.83 -30.61
C THR A 466 -3.00 -20.28 -32.03
N ASP A 467 -1.84 -20.13 -32.67
CA ASP A 467 -1.78 -19.68 -34.05
C ASP A 467 -2.19 -20.78 -35.04
N ASP A 468 -2.34 -20.41 -36.31
CA ASP A 468 -2.84 -21.31 -37.36
C ASP A 468 -1.91 -22.51 -37.62
N GLY A 469 -0.65 -22.43 -37.18
CA GLY A 469 0.34 -23.52 -37.20
C GLY A 469 0.31 -24.41 -35.97
N GLY A 470 -0.60 -24.17 -35.02
CA GLY A 470 -0.72 -24.92 -33.77
C GLY A 470 0.28 -24.50 -32.67
N LYS A 471 1.06 -23.43 -32.88
CA LYS A 471 1.99 -22.91 -31.86
C LYS A 471 1.20 -22.08 -30.84
N ILE A 472 1.39 -22.41 -29.56
CA ILE A 472 0.75 -21.72 -28.44
C ILE A 472 1.64 -20.55 -28.01
N ARG A 473 1.04 -19.36 -27.89
CA ARG A 473 1.63 -18.16 -27.29
C ARG A 473 0.88 -17.81 -26.02
N GLN A 474 1.61 -17.42 -24.97
CA GLN A 474 1.06 -16.97 -23.71
C GLN A 474 1.44 -15.51 -23.49
N TYR A 475 0.44 -14.67 -23.25
CA TYR A 475 0.61 -13.26 -22.94
C TYR A 475 0.37 -13.06 -21.45
N TYR A 476 1.32 -12.44 -20.77
CA TYR A 476 1.09 -11.87 -19.46
C TYR A 476 0.43 -10.49 -19.63
N LEU A 477 -0.77 -10.32 -19.08
CA LEU A 477 -1.57 -9.10 -19.24
C LEU A 477 -1.45 -8.14 -18.04
N GLY A 478 -0.65 -8.51 -17.04
CA GLY A 478 -0.39 -7.71 -15.86
C GLY A 478 -1.02 -8.30 -14.61
N TYR A 479 -0.95 -7.52 -13.53
CA TYR A 479 -1.47 -7.87 -12.22
C TYR A 479 -2.33 -6.75 -11.62
N HIS A 480 -3.11 -7.09 -10.61
CA HIS A 480 -3.90 -6.15 -9.83
C HIS A 480 -3.85 -6.54 -8.35
N SER A 481 -3.19 -5.71 -7.54
CA SER A 481 -3.04 -5.92 -6.11
C SER A 481 -4.23 -5.40 -5.34
N VAL A 482 -4.79 -6.24 -4.47
CA VAL A 482 -5.86 -5.88 -3.55
C VAL A 482 -5.29 -5.89 -2.14
N PHE A 483 -4.77 -4.75 -1.72
CA PHE A 483 -4.33 -4.54 -0.35
C PHE A 483 -5.55 -4.47 0.57
N SER A 484 -5.61 -5.38 1.52
CA SER A 484 -6.82 -5.67 2.29
C SER A 484 -6.48 -5.88 3.76
N ARG A 485 -7.40 -6.53 4.48
CA ARG A 485 -7.35 -6.88 5.90
C ARG A 485 -7.70 -8.34 6.10
N TYR A 486 -7.27 -8.94 7.21
CA TYR A 486 -7.45 -10.38 7.46
C TYR A 486 -8.91 -10.87 7.47
N SER A 487 -9.86 -10.01 7.84
CA SER A 487 -11.28 -10.35 7.76
C SER A 487 -12.09 -9.14 7.32
N VAL A 488 -13.00 -9.37 6.38
CA VAL A 488 -13.94 -8.38 5.83
C VAL A 488 -15.33 -8.99 5.95
N SER A 489 -16.19 -8.42 6.79
CA SER A 489 -17.58 -8.84 6.87
C SER A 489 -18.33 -8.44 5.60
N SER A 490 -19.08 -9.36 4.99
CA SER A 490 -19.97 -9.08 3.86
C SER A 490 -21.43 -9.15 4.25
N CYS A 491 -22.25 -8.42 3.49
CA CYS A 491 -23.69 -8.56 3.48
C CYS A 491 -24.20 -8.69 2.06
N ALA A 492 -25.30 -9.42 1.86
CA ALA A 492 -25.84 -9.71 0.54
C ALA A 492 -26.15 -8.45 -0.29
N ASN A 493 -26.47 -7.33 0.37
CA ASN A 493 -26.79 -6.02 -0.20
C ASN A 493 -25.58 -5.07 -0.34
N CYS A 494 -24.46 -5.37 0.32
CA CYS A 494 -23.26 -4.53 0.40
C CYS A 494 -22.21 -4.88 -0.67
N ARG A 495 -22.42 -5.98 -1.40
CA ARG A 495 -21.48 -6.55 -2.39
C ARG A 495 -21.05 -5.57 -3.48
N ALA A 496 -21.89 -4.57 -3.81
CA ALA A 496 -21.54 -3.53 -4.78
C ALA A 496 -20.33 -2.67 -4.35
N HIS A 497 -20.10 -2.49 -3.04
CA HIS A 497 -18.97 -1.72 -2.51
C HIS A 497 -17.71 -2.55 -2.24
N LEU A 498 -17.81 -3.88 -2.35
CA LEU A 498 -16.72 -4.83 -2.10
C LEU A 498 -16.28 -5.59 -3.37
N GLU A 499 -16.92 -5.33 -4.51
CA GLU A 499 -16.52 -5.89 -5.81
C GLU A 499 -15.18 -5.29 -6.25
N VAL A 500 -14.20 -6.16 -6.45
CA VAL A 500 -12.94 -5.82 -7.11
C VAL A 500 -13.15 -5.84 -8.63
N ILE A 501 -12.84 -4.71 -9.27
CA ILE A 501 -12.88 -4.56 -10.72
C ILE A 501 -11.47 -4.21 -11.21
N ALA A 502 -10.85 -5.12 -11.95
CA ALA A 502 -9.53 -4.94 -12.52
C ALA A 502 -9.62 -4.76 -14.04
N HIS A 503 -8.76 -3.90 -14.60
CA HIS A 503 -8.68 -3.63 -16.03
C HIS A 503 -7.25 -3.90 -16.51
N PHE A 504 -7.11 -4.76 -17.52
CA PHE A 504 -5.83 -5.13 -18.11
C PHE A 504 -5.79 -4.68 -19.57
N SER A 505 -4.71 -4.01 -19.96
CA SER A 505 -4.48 -3.57 -21.33
C SER A 505 -4.22 -4.78 -22.24
N LEU A 506 -4.80 -4.79 -23.45
CA LEU A 506 -4.49 -5.80 -24.48
C LEU A 506 -3.56 -5.25 -25.57
N ARG A 507 -2.92 -4.10 -25.32
CA ARG A 507 -2.05 -3.41 -26.29
C ARG A 507 -0.80 -4.18 -26.70
N SER A 508 -0.43 -5.22 -25.96
CA SER A 508 0.64 -6.15 -26.32
C SER A 508 0.21 -7.24 -27.31
N MET A 509 -1.09 -7.36 -27.61
CA MET A 509 -1.66 -8.38 -28.50
C MET A 509 -2.07 -7.78 -29.84
N GLN A 510 -1.98 -8.57 -30.93
CA GLN A 510 -2.59 -8.19 -32.20
C GLN A 510 -4.12 -8.26 -32.09
N GLU A 511 -4.84 -7.39 -32.81
CA GLU A 511 -6.31 -7.33 -32.71
C GLU A 511 -6.98 -8.65 -33.12
N ASP A 512 -6.45 -9.35 -34.13
CA ASP A 512 -6.94 -10.67 -34.56
C ASP A 512 -6.59 -11.81 -33.57
N GLU A 513 -5.54 -11.64 -32.77
CA GLU A 513 -5.19 -12.56 -31.70
C GLU A 513 -6.16 -12.43 -30.51
N VAL A 514 -6.65 -11.21 -30.22
CA VAL A 514 -7.61 -10.94 -29.14
C VAL A 514 -8.91 -11.72 -29.32
N ASP A 515 -9.42 -11.83 -30.55
CA ASP A 515 -10.67 -12.55 -30.84
C ASP A 515 -10.52 -14.08 -30.73
N ARG A 516 -9.29 -14.59 -30.85
CA ARG A 516 -8.95 -16.02 -30.73
C ARG A 516 -8.41 -16.39 -29.34
N ALA A 517 -8.19 -15.40 -28.49
CA ALA A 517 -7.55 -15.59 -27.20
C ALA A 517 -8.48 -16.26 -26.18
N THR A 518 -7.92 -17.20 -25.44
CA THR A 518 -8.52 -17.68 -24.19
C THR A 518 -7.92 -16.90 -23.02
N PHE A 519 -8.76 -16.08 -22.37
CA PHE A 519 -8.35 -15.29 -21.20
C PHE A 519 -8.48 -16.11 -19.92
N THR A 520 -7.49 -15.99 -19.04
CA THR A 520 -7.49 -16.61 -17.72
C THR A 520 -7.05 -15.62 -16.66
N VAL A 521 -7.61 -15.77 -15.45
CA VAL A 521 -7.19 -15.00 -14.26
C VAL A 521 -6.83 -16.00 -13.18
N LYS A 522 -5.63 -15.84 -12.61
CA LYS A 522 -5.21 -16.55 -11.40
C LYS A 522 -5.33 -15.61 -10.21
N VAL A 523 -5.80 -16.15 -9.09
CA VAL A 523 -5.86 -15.44 -7.82
C VAL A 523 -4.79 -16.00 -6.90
N HIS A 524 -3.89 -15.14 -6.44
CA HIS A 524 -2.87 -15.47 -5.45
C HIS A 524 -3.29 -14.87 -4.13
N HIS A 525 -3.52 -15.72 -3.12
CA HIS A 525 -4.07 -15.32 -1.83
C HIS A 525 -3.36 -16.08 -0.71
N ARG A 526 -3.59 -15.64 0.54
CA ARG A 526 -2.90 -16.20 1.72
C ARG A 526 -3.41 -17.57 2.17
N GLY A 527 -4.48 -18.08 1.54
CA GLY A 527 -5.06 -19.39 1.85
C GLY A 527 -4.53 -20.48 0.94
N SER A 528 -4.70 -21.75 1.34
CA SER A 528 -4.29 -22.91 0.56
C SER A 528 -5.32 -23.37 -0.48
N VAL A 529 -6.57 -22.91 -0.37
CA VAL A 529 -7.69 -23.28 -1.23
C VAL A 529 -8.52 -22.05 -1.61
N LEU A 530 -8.88 -21.93 -2.88
CA LEU A 530 -9.73 -20.84 -3.35
C LEU A 530 -11.12 -20.88 -2.68
N PRO A 531 -11.70 -19.72 -2.33
CA PRO A 531 -12.99 -19.68 -1.65
C PRO A 531 -14.14 -20.32 -2.46
N ALA A 532 -14.96 -21.14 -1.80
CA ALA A 532 -16.16 -21.76 -2.36
C ALA A 532 -17.24 -20.69 -2.62
N GLY A 533 -17.20 -20.06 -3.79
CA GLY A 533 -18.07 -18.94 -4.15
C GLY A 533 -17.38 -17.86 -4.98
N LEU A 534 -16.06 -17.96 -5.17
CA LEU A 534 -15.32 -17.07 -6.06
C LEU A 534 -15.93 -17.11 -7.47
N LYS A 535 -16.32 -15.94 -7.98
CA LYS A 535 -16.78 -15.74 -9.35
C LYS A 535 -15.84 -14.75 -10.03
N THR A 536 -15.44 -15.07 -11.25
CA THR A 536 -14.70 -14.16 -12.12
C THR A 536 -15.42 -14.04 -13.45
N VAL A 537 -15.85 -12.84 -13.80
CA VAL A 537 -16.40 -12.54 -15.12
C VAL A 537 -15.34 -11.80 -15.92
N LEU A 538 -14.94 -12.38 -17.03
CA LEU A 538 -13.97 -11.84 -17.97
C LEU A 538 -14.73 -11.22 -19.15
N LYS A 539 -14.50 -9.93 -19.42
CA LYS A 539 -15.13 -9.23 -20.53
C LYS A 539 -14.12 -8.38 -21.27
N VAL A 540 -13.90 -8.67 -22.54
CA VAL A 540 -13.13 -7.79 -23.43
C VAL A 540 -14.00 -6.60 -23.84
N ARG A 541 -13.48 -5.38 -23.71
CA ARG A 541 -14.14 -4.13 -24.07
C ARG A 541 -13.36 -3.39 -25.15
N GLY A 542 -14.07 -2.97 -26.20
CA GLY A 542 -13.63 -1.99 -27.19
C GLY A 542 -14.04 -0.57 -26.81
#